data_AF-A0A1R1XCT2-F1
#
_entry.id   AF-A0A1R1XCT2-F1
#
_cell.length_a   1.000
_cell.length_b   1.000
_cell.length_c   1.000
_cell.angle_alpha   90.00
_cell.angle_beta   90.00
_cell.angle_gamma   90.00
#
_symmetry.space_group_name_H-M   'P 1'
#
loop_
_entity.id
_entity.type
_entity.pdbx_description
1 polymer ?
#
loop_
_entity_poly.entity_id
_entity_poly.type
_entity_poly.pdbx_seq_one_letter_code
_entity_poly.pdbx_strand_id
1 'polypeptide(L)'
;MDSEAKTIDSKAESVEAKPIETSSTVNLTFLMISGERKTLEFQNTETIQQVKKTIFDAWPENFGTKPTKFLQLRIVFSGKFLSDSSTLKSI
;
A
#
# COMPACT_ATOMS: atom_id res chain seq x y z
N MET A 1 -2.30 40.15 -35.33
CA MET A 1 -3.08 39.31 -36.24
C MET A 1 -2.18 38.17 -36.65
N ASP A 2 -2.16 36.97 -36.06
CA ASP A 2 -2.92 36.33 -35.00
C ASP A 2 -2.04 35.19 -34.48
N SER A 3 -2.22 34.84 -33.21
CA SER A 3 -1.67 33.65 -32.57
C SER A 3 -2.10 32.38 -33.30
N GLU A 4 -1.24 31.35 -33.35
CA GLU A 4 -1.74 29.98 -33.20
C GLU A 4 -0.66 29.07 -32.63
N ALA A 5 -0.86 28.74 -31.36
CA ALA A 5 -0.17 27.69 -30.64
C ALA A 5 -0.56 26.33 -31.23
N LYS A 6 0.41 25.45 -31.44
CA LYS A 6 0.17 24.08 -31.88
C LYS A 6 0.72 23.06 -30.88
N THR A 7 -0.23 22.33 -30.31
CA THR A 7 -0.16 20.94 -29.87
C THR A 7 0.60 20.65 -28.57
N ILE A 8 -0.21 20.72 -27.52
CA ILE A 8 -0.25 19.77 -26.40
C ILE A 8 -0.32 18.32 -26.91
N ASP A 9 0.56 17.46 -26.40
CA ASP A 9 0.32 16.02 -26.31
C ASP A 9 0.54 15.62 -24.85
N SER A 10 -0.50 15.84 -24.05
CA SER A 10 -0.60 15.37 -22.69
C SER A 10 -0.73 13.85 -22.71
N LYS A 11 0.28 13.20 -22.14
CA LYS A 11 0.30 11.77 -21.84
C LYS A 11 -0.94 11.40 -21.02
N ALA A 12 -1.86 10.71 -21.66
CA ALA A 12 -3.01 10.08 -21.05
C ALA A 12 -2.51 9.07 -20.00
N GLU A 13 -2.62 9.42 -18.73
CA GLU A 13 -2.59 8.45 -17.65
C GLU A 13 -4.04 8.07 -17.33
N SER A 14 -4.30 6.79 -17.56
CA SER A 14 -5.62 6.15 -17.54
C SER A 14 -6.30 6.36 -16.19
N VAL A 15 -7.41 7.10 -16.20
CA VAL A 15 -8.34 7.15 -15.07
C VAL A 15 -9.12 5.84 -14.99
N GLU A 16 -8.54 4.84 -14.31
CA GLU A 16 -9.28 3.65 -13.92
C GLU A 16 -10.21 3.98 -12.75
N ALA A 17 -11.44 4.38 -13.09
CA ALA A 17 -12.53 4.55 -12.14
C ALA A 17 -12.90 3.19 -11.56
N LYS A 18 -12.29 2.82 -10.42
CA LYS A 18 -12.75 1.69 -9.62
C LYS A 18 -14.12 2.01 -9.01
N PRO A 19 -15.05 1.03 -8.91
CA PRO A 19 -16.40 1.24 -8.38
C PRO A 19 -16.33 1.85 -6.98
N ILE A 20 -17.32 2.69 -6.64
CA ILE A 20 -17.45 3.32 -5.32
C ILE A 20 -17.86 2.24 -4.31
N GLU A 21 -16.90 1.40 -3.94
CA GLU A 21 -16.95 0.56 -2.76
C GLU A 21 -16.71 1.49 -1.57
N THR A 22 -17.50 1.34 -0.50
CA THR A 22 -17.37 2.10 0.74
C THR A 22 -15.96 1.92 1.34
N SER A 23 -15.01 2.76 0.92
CA SER A 23 -13.61 2.72 1.31
C SER A 23 -13.50 3.30 2.72
N SER A 24 -13.55 2.42 3.72
CA SER A 24 -13.29 2.82 5.10
C SER A 24 -11.79 2.74 5.33
N THR A 25 -11.22 3.83 5.80
CA THR A 25 -9.83 3.90 6.23
C THR A 25 -9.61 3.03 7.48
N VAL A 26 -8.49 2.30 7.53
CA VAL A 26 -8.09 1.43 8.64
C VAL A 26 -6.65 1.77 9.04
N ASN A 27 -6.41 1.87 10.35
CA ASN A 27 -5.08 2.04 10.90
C ASN A 27 -4.50 0.68 11.29
N LEU A 28 -3.35 0.33 10.74
CA LEU A 28 -2.62 -0.88 11.09
C LEU A 28 -1.33 -0.52 11.83
N THR A 29 -1.14 -1.12 13.00
CA THR A 29 0.11 -1.03 13.77
C THR A 29 0.93 -2.30 13.57
N PHE A 30 2.08 -2.17 12.92
CA PHE A 30 3.04 -3.25 12.75
C PHE A 30 3.95 -3.32 13.97
N LEU A 31 4.22 -4.55 14.42
CA LEU A 31 5.09 -4.85 15.54
C LEU A 31 6.26 -5.71 15.06
N MET A 32 7.48 -5.25 15.31
CA MET A 32 8.71 -6.00 15.05
C MET A 32 9.11 -6.84 16.26
N ILE A 33 9.96 -7.85 16.04
CA ILE A 33 10.50 -8.71 17.11
C ILE A 33 11.32 -7.90 18.13
N SER A 34 11.91 -6.77 17.71
CA SER A 34 12.60 -5.81 18.59
C SER A 34 11.65 -5.08 19.55
N GLY A 35 10.33 -5.16 19.35
CA GLY A 35 9.32 -4.40 20.09
C GLY A 35 8.95 -3.06 19.45
N GLU A 36 9.65 -2.67 18.38
CA GLU A 36 9.40 -1.44 17.63
C GLU A 36 8.06 -1.48 16.92
N ARG A 37 7.37 -0.34 16.90
CA ARG A 37 6.04 -0.20 16.32
C ARG A 37 5.98 0.90 15.27
N LYS A 38 5.20 0.66 14.22
CA LYS A 38 4.84 1.67 13.23
C LYS A 38 3.37 1.55 12.89
N THR A 39 2.63 2.66 13.04
CA THR A 39 1.26 2.76 12.55
C THR A 39 1.27 3.37 11.16
N LEU A 40 0.55 2.74 10.24
CA LEU A 40 0.29 3.24 8.90
C LEU A 40 -1.21 3.14 8.62
N GLU A 41 -1.67 4.01 7.74
CA GLU A 41 -3.06 4.10 7.33
C GLU A 41 -3.25 3.46 5.96
N PHE A 42 -4.33 2.68 5.80
CA PHE A 42 -4.66 1.96 4.58
C PHE A 42 -6.16 2.03 4.29
N GLN A 43 -6.55 1.74 3.06
CA GLN A 43 -7.95 1.51 2.72
C GLN A 43 -8.34 0.05 2.96
N ASN A 44 -9.56 -0.19 3.45
CA ASN A 44 -10.07 -1.56 3.65
C ASN A 44 -10.08 -2.42 2.38
N THR A 45 -10.09 -1.81 1.19
CA THR A 45 -10.06 -2.46 -0.12
C THR A 45 -8.65 -2.86 -0.56
N GLU A 46 -7.62 -2.38 0.14
CA GLU A 46 -6.24 -2.73 -0.19
C GLU A 46 -5.95 -4.21 0.11
N THR A 47 -5.18 -4.82 -0.78
CA THR A 47 -4.68 -6.18 -0.59
C THR A 47 -3.47 -6.20 0.34
N ILE A 48 -3.23 -7.34 0.97
CA ILE A 48 -2.03 -7.56 1.77
C ILE A 48 -0.75 -7.36 0.94
N GLN A 49 -0.79 -7.67 -0.35
CA GLN A 49 0.33 -7.36 -1.25
C GLN A 49 0.62 -5.85 -1.33
N GLN A 50 -0.43 -5.02 -1.43
CA GLN A 50 -0.30 -3.55 -1.44
C GLN A 50 0.22 -3.04 -0.09
N VAL A 51 -0.31 -3.57 1.01
CA VAL A 51 0.15 -3.25 2.37
C VAL A 51 1.65 -3.55 2.54
N LYS A 52 2.09 -4.74 2.12
CA LYS A 52 3.52 -5.12 2.14
C LYS A 52 4.37 -4.17 1.31
N LYS A 53 3.90 -3.77 0.13
CA LYS A 53 4.60 -2.82 -0.73
C LYS A 53 4.75 -1.46 -0.03
N THR A 54 3.68 -0.93 0.57
CA THR A 54 3.71 0.34 1.28
C THR A 54 4.67 0.32 2.47
N ILE A 55 4.64 -0.74 3.29
CA ILE A 55 5.60 -0.90 4.41
C ILE A 55 7.03 -1.02 3.89
N PHE A 56 7.23 -1.75 2.80
CA PHE A 56 8.54 -1.89 2.17
C PHE A 56 9.06 -0.55 1.66
N ASP A 57 8.22 0.23 0.98
CA ASP A 57 8.58 1.54 0.45
C ASP A 57 8.89 2.52 1.58
N ALA A 58 8.06 2.54 2.63
CA ALA A 58 8.23 3.35 3.83
C ALA A 58 8.91 2.57 4.98
N TRP A 59 9.92 1.76 4.66
CA TRP A 59 10.57 0.87 5.64
C TRP A 59 11.13 1.70 6.82
N PRO A 60 10.62 1.51 8.04
CA PRO A 60 11.06 2.32 9.17
C PRO A 60 12.52 2.05 9.52
N GLU A 61 13.29 3.09 9.82
CA GLU A 61 14.72 2.96 10.19
C GLU A 61 14.92 2.08 11.45
N ASN A 62 13.96 2.13 12.38
CA ASN A 62 13.93 1.34 13.60
C ASN A 62 13.51 -0.13 13.39
N PHE A 63 13.07 -0.53 12.19
CA PHE A 63 12.71 -1.92 11.90
C PHE A 63 13.93 -2.79 11.53
N GLY A 64 15.12 -2.19 11.42
CA GLY A 64 16.35 -2.87 11.07
C GLY A 64 16.49 -3.06 9.57
N THR A 65 17.13 -4.15 9.14
CA THR A 65 17.47 -4.37 7.74
C THR A 65 16.23 -4.52 6.87
N LYS A 66 16.07 -3.62 5.90
CA LYS A 66 15.05 -3.72 4.86
C LYS A 66 15.25 -5.01 4.05
N PRO A 67 14.19 -5.80 3.81
CA PRO A 67 14.29 -6.98 2.94
C PRO A 67 14.74 -6.63 1.52
N THR A 68 15.15 -7.63 0.74
CA THR A 68 15.52 -7.40 -0.67
C THR A 68 14.29 -7.17 -1.55
N LYS A 69 13.16 -7.83 -1.24
CA LYS A 69 11.90 -7.73 -2.00
C LYS A 69 10.71 -7.64 -1.04
N PHE A 70 9.70 -6.85 -1.40
CA PHE A 70 8.48 -6.71 -0.59
C PHE A 70 7.73 -8.04 -0.42
N LEU A 71 7.78 -8.95 -1.41
CA LEU A 71 7.16 -10.28 -1.33
C LEU A 71 7.78 -11.20 -0.26
N GLN A 72 8.99 -10.89 0.22
CA GLN A 72 9.60 -11.64 1.32
C GLN A 72 9.00 -11.30 2.68
N LEU A 73 8.27 -10.18 2.77
CA LEU A 73 7.54 -9.82 3.99
C LEU A 73 6.41 -10.82 4.24
N ARG A 74 6.31 -11.28 5.48
CA ARG A 74 5.18 -12.06 5.97
C ARG A 74 4.51 -11.29 7.06
N ILE A 75 3.20 -11.07 6.91
CA ILE A 75 2.39 -10.39 7.92
C ILE A 75 1.64 -11.48 8.68
N VAL A 76 1.72 -11.42 10.01
CA VAL A 76 0.99 -12.30 10.90
C VAL A 76 -0.04 -11.47 11.64
N PHE A 77 -1.30 -11.92 11.61
CA PHE A 77 -2.39 -11.32 12.35
C PHE A 77 -3.19 -12.42 13.05
N SER A 78 -3.42 -12.26 14.35
CA SER A 78 -4.16 -13.25 15.17
C SER A 78 -3.66 -14.69 15.00
N GLY A 79 -2.34 -14.87 14.93
CA GLY A 79 -1.68 -16.18 14.76
C GLY A 79 -1.74 -16.77 13.35
N LYS A 80 -2.28 -16.05 12.36
CA LYS A 80 -2.38 -16.50 10.96
C LYS A 80 -1.48 -15.67 10.04
N PHE A 81 -0.85 -16.34 9.09
CA PHE A 81 -0.18 -15.64 7.99
C PHE A 81 -1.21 -15.11 7.00
N LEU A 82 -1.12 -13.82 6.70
CA LEU A 82 -2.01 -13.19 5.74
C LEU A 82 -1.56 -13.48 4.30
N SER A 83 -2.51 -13.88 3.45
CA SER A 83 -2.29 -14.14 2.02
C SER A 83 -2.23 -12.84 1.23
N ASP A 84 -1.34 -12.78 0.23
CA ASP A 84 -1.15 -11.60 -0.62
C ASP A 84 -2.42 -11.18 -1.39
N SER A 85 -3.28 -12.15 -1.72
CA SER A 85 -4.54 -11.93 -2.42
C SER A 85 -5.71 -11.48 -1.53
N SER A 86 -5.56 -11.57 -0.20
CA SER A 86 -6.61 -11.14 0.73
C SER A 86 -6.66 -9.62 0.83
N THR A 87 -7.84 -9.06 1.06
CA THR A 87 -8.05 -7.63 1.33
C THR A 87 -8.11 -7.38 2.84
N LEU A 88 -7.79 -6.16 3.26
CA LEU A 88 -7.90 -5.75 4.67
C LEU A 88 -9.33 -5.85 5.23
N LYS A 89 -10.34 -5.78 4.37
CA LYS A 89 -11.76 -5.99 4.74
C LYS A 89 -12.08 -7.45 5.08
N SER A 90 -11.32 -8.40 4.54
CA SER A 90 -11.60 -9.84 4.64
C SER A 90 -10.82 -10.56 5.74
N ILE A 91 -9.90 -9.87 6.43
CA ILE A 91 -9.04 -10.44 7.47
C ILE A 91 -9.62 -10.31 8.87
#